data_AF-A0A7C0Y0H7-F1
#
_entry.id   AF-A0A7C0Y0H7-F1
#
_cell.length_a   1.000
_cell.length_b   1.000
_cell.length_c   1.000
_cell.angle_alpha   90.00
_cell.angle_beta   90.00
_cell.angle_gamma   90.00
#
_symmetry.space_group_name_H-M   'P 1'
#
loop_
_entity.id
_entity.type
_entity.pdbx_description
1 polymer ?
#
loop_
_entity_poly.entity_id
_entity_poly.type
_entity_poly.pdbx_seq_one_letter_code
_entity_poly.pdbx_strand_id
1 'polypeptide(L)' 'MDTELSEFKETLGACKLVVVTGLRRYGKASLILTGLNKLGLDYVFLGCRLLPRSVAVSSILKLLANELGRKSWTSKVL' A
#
# COMPACT_ATOMS: atom_id res chain seq x y z
N MET A 1 1.90 5.72 -17.98
CA MET A 1 1.68 6.24 -16.61
C MET A 1 0.26 6.71 -16.38
N ASP A 2 -0.28 7.64 -17.17
CA ASP A 2 -1.67 8.11 -16.95
C ASP A 2 -2.73 7.02 -17.22
N THR A 3 -2.55 6.21 -18.27
CA THR A 3 -3.44 5.07 -18.56
C THR A 3 -3.43 4.04 -17.44
N GLU A 4 -2.25 3.63 -16.97
CA GLU A 4 -2.09 2.68 -15.86
C GLU A 4 -2.69 3.20 -14.56
N LEU A 5 -2.62 4.52 -14.34
CA LEU A 5 -3.23 5.16 -13.18
C LEU A 5 -4.77 5.16 -13.28
N SER A 6 -5.32 5.36 -14.48
CA SER A 6 -6.77 5.27 -14.72
C SER A 6 -7.27 3.85 -14.44
N GLU A 7 -6.62 2.85 -15.03
CA GLU A 7 -6.97 1.44 -14.86
C GLU A 7 -6.85 0.99 -13.39
N PHE A 8 -5.80 1.45 -12.69
CA PHE A 8 -5.65 1.19 -11.26
C PHE A 8 -6.80 1.78 -10.43
N LYS A 9 -7.28 2.99 -10.75
CA LYS A 9 -8.39 3.61 -10.03
C LYS A 9 -9.71 2.87 -10.26
N GLU A 10 -9.99 2.45 -11.48
CA GLU A 10 -11.20 1.68 -11.82
C GLU A 10 -11.21 0.32 -11.11
N THR A 11 -10.07 -0.38 -11.12
CA THR A 11 -9.93 -1.69 -10.48
C THR A 11 -10.05 -1.63 -8.95
N LEU A 12 -9.57 -0.57 -8.30
CA LEU A 12 -9.73 -0.39 -6.85
C LEU A 12 -11.20 -0.34 -6.40
N GLY A 13 -12.10 0.20 -7.23
CA GLY A 13 -13.53 0.26 -6.92
C GLY A 13 -14.27 -1.05 -7.20
N ALA A 14 -13.78 -1.85 -8.16
CA ALA A 14 -14.43 -3.07 -8.63
C ALA A 14 -13.96 -4.35 -7.91
N CYS A 15 -12.72 -4.37 -7.42
CA CYS A 15 -12.06 -5.59 -6.96
C CYS A 15 -11.68 -5.52 -5.47
N LYS A 16 -11.85 -6.63 -4.75
CA LYS A 16 -11.38 -6.79 -3.34
C LYS A 16 -9.87 -7.02 -3.22
N LEU A 17 -9.24 -7.49 -4.30
CA LEU A 17 -7.81 -7.77 -4.38
C LEU A 17 -7.30 -7.32 -5.75
N VAL A 18 -6.28 -6.47 -5.74
CA VAL A 18 -5.60 -5.99 -6.95
C VAL A 18 -4.14 -6.40 -6.87
N VAL A 19 -3.64 -7.05 -7.91
CA VAL A 19 -2.24 -7.49 -8.01
C VAL A 19 -1.54 -6.65 -9.07
N VAL A 20 -0.55 -5.86 -8.66
CA VAL A 20 0.26 -5.05 -9.59
C VAL A 20 1.57 -5.77 -9.87
N THR A 21 1.71 -6.30 -11.08
CA THR A 21 2.88 -7.08 -11.53
C THR A 21 3.86 -6.24 -12.35
N GLY A 22 5.08 -6.75 -12.52
CA GLY A 22 6.10 -6.14 -13.39
C GLY A 22 7.52 -6.20 -12.82
N LEU A 23 8.51 -5.86 -13.64
CA LEU A 23 9.93 -5.98 -13.29
C LEU A 23 10.37 -5.01 -12.17
N ARG A 24 11.42 -5.39 -11.43
CA ARG A 24 11.99 -4.55 -10.36
C ARG A 24 12.39 -3.18 -10.93
N ARG A 25 12.10 -2.10 -10.20
CA ARG A 25 12.33 -0.67 -10.56
C ARG A 25 11.40 -0.07 -11.64
N TYR A 26 10.34 -0.76 -12.07
CA TYR A 26 9.33 -0.22 -13.00
C TYR A 26 8.22 0.56 -12.27
N GLY A 27 8.54 1.34 -11.24
CA GLY A 27 7.58 2.28 -10.65
C GLY A 27 6.32 1.72 -9.97
N LYS A 28 6.11 0.40 -9.85
CA LYS A 28 4.89 -0.18 -9.23
C LYS A 28 4.47 0.44 -7.90
N ALA A 29 5.40 0.59 -6.96
CA ALA A 29 5.10 1.20 -5.66
C ALA A 29 4.71 2.68 -5.82
N SER A 30 5.36 3.39 -6.74
CA SER A 30 5.01 4.77 -7.07
C SER A 30 3.62 4.86 -7.69
N LEU A 31 3.23 3.94 -8.59
CA LEU A 31 1.88 3.86 -9.16
C LEU A 31 0.82 3.72 -8.07
N ILE A 32 0.99 2.72 -7.18
CA ILE A 32 0.05 2.45 -6.08
C ILE A 32 -0.07 3.67 -5.17
N LEU A 33 1.05 4.19 -4.67
CA LEU A 33 1.05 5.32 -3.73
C LEU A 33 0.48 6.59 -4.38
N THR A 34 0.83 6.87 -5.64
CA THR A 34 0.29 8.02 -6.37
C THR A 34 -1.21 7.89 -6.59
N GLY A 35 -1.69 6.69 -6.94
CA GLY A 35 -3.11 6.39 -7.12
C GLY A 35 -3.91 6.60 -5.84
N LEU A 36 -3.48 5.98 -4.74
CA LEU A 36 -4.14 6.10 -3.44
C LEU A 36 -4.15 7.55 -2.93
N ASN A 37 -3.03 8.26 -3.02
CA ASN A 37 -2.94 9.66 -2.61
C ASN A 37 -3.83 10.57 -3.47
N LYS A 38 -3.86 10.39 -4.80
CA LYS A 38 -4.73 11.17 -5.69
C LYS A 38 -6.22 10.92 -5.44
N LEU A 39 -6.59 9.74 -4.96
CA LEU A 39 -7.97 9.42 -4.58
C LEU A 39 -8.32 9.87 -3.16
N GLY A 40 -7.35 10.33 -2.35
CA GLY A 40 -7.58 10.71 -0.96
C GLY A 40 -8.03 9.54 -0.08
N LEU A 41 -7.66 8.30 -0.42
CA LEU A 41 -8.06 7.12 0.34
C LEU A 41 -7.19 6.96 1.59
N ASP A 42 -7.82 6.59 2.70
CA ASP A 42 -7.09 6.14 3.89
C ASP A 42 -6.52 4.74 3.63
N TYR A 43 -5.20 4.59 3.76
CA TYR A 43 -4.51 3.33 3.54
C TYR A 43 -3.35 3.11 4.51
N VAL A 44 -3.04 1.83 4.71
CA VAL A 44 -1.84 1.36 5.41
C VAL A 44 -0.87 0.80 4.37
N PHE A 45 0.34 1.34 4.31
CA PHE A 45 1.37 0.84 3.40
C PHE A 45 2.41 -0.01 4.14
N LEU A 46 2.37 -1.33 3.94
CA LEU A 46 3.32 -2.25 4.54
C LEU A 46 4.49 -2.51 3.58
N GLY A 47 5.63 -1.87 3.85
CA GLY A 47 6.86 -2.07 3.11
C GLY A 47 7.52 -3.42 3.43
N CYS A 48 7.01 -4.53 2.88
CA CYS A 48 7.51 -5.89 3.18
C CYS A 48 8.98 -6.14 2.80
N ARG A 49 9.63 -5.24 2.06
CA ARG A 49 11.10 -5.28 1.85
C ARG A 49 11.91 -5.06 3.13
N LEU A 50 11.29 -4.47 4.15
CA LEU A 50 11.89 -4.24 5.46
C LEU A 50 11.78 -5.45 6.39
N LEU A 51 11.04 -6.50 5.98
CA LEU A 51 10.93 -7.71 6.76
C LEU A 51 12.27 -8.48 6.74
N PRO A 52 12.66 -9.09 7.88
CA PRO A 52 13.81 -9.99 7.92
C PRO A 52 13.57 -11.22 7.02
N ARG A 53 14.66 -11.90 6.62
CA ARG A 53 14.57 -13.12 5.79
C ARG A 53 13.70 -14.21 6.42
N SER A 54 13.79 -14.37 7.75
CA SER A 54 12.87 -15.20 8.52
C SER A 54 11.80 -14.31 9.12
N VAL A 55 10.58 -14.38 8.57
CA VAL A 55 9.49 -13.50 8.96
C VAL A 55 8.78 -14.07 10.18
N ALA A 56 8.87 -13.37 11.30
CA ALA A 56 8.05 -13.62 12.48
C ALA A 56 6.80 -12.71 12.48
N VAL A 57 5.71 -13.16 13.10
CA VAL A 57 4.50 -12.36 13.29
C VAL A 57 4.82 -11.04 14.01
N SER A 58 5.73 -11.06 14.99
CA SER A 58 6.17 -9.86 15.70
C SER A 58 6.83 -8.82 14.80
N SER A 59 7.52 -9.24 13.73
CA SER A 59 8.09 -8.32 12.73
C SER A 59 6.99 -7.64 11.90
N ILE A 60 5.94 -8.38 11.53
CA ILE A 60 4.79 -7.84 10.81
C ILE A 60 4.03 -6.86 11.70
N LEU A 61 3.76 -7.23 12.96
CA LEU A 61 3.07 -6.38 13.92
C LEU A 61 3.82 -5.08 14.18
N LYS A 62 5.16 -5.12 14.28
CA LYS A 62 5.98 -3.91 14.40
C LYS A 62 5.86 -3.00 13.18
N LEU A 63 5.90 -3.55 11.96
CA LEU A 63 5.71 -2.74 10.75
C LEU A 63 4.32 -2.12 10.70
N LEU A 64 3.30 -2.89 11.04
CA LEU A 64 1.92 -2.41 11.08
C LEU A 64 1.74 -1.31 12.11
N ALA A 65 2.19 -1.51 13.36
CA ALA A 65 2.11 -0.51 14.42
C ALA A 65 2.84 0.79 14.05
N ASN A 66 4.03 0.69 13.45
CA ASN A 66 4.80 1.84 12.99
C ASN A 66 4.07 2.64 11.91
N GLU A 67 3.40 1.97 10.96
CA GLU A 67 2.66 2.65 9.90
C GLU A 67 1.37 3.27 10.44
N LEU A 68 0.63 2.54 11.30
CA LEU A 68 -0.60 3.05 11.92
C LEU A 68 -0.33 4.29 12.78
N GLY A 69 0.76 4.29 13.56
CA GLY A 69 1.14 5.42 14.41
C GLY A 69 1.50 6.70 13.65
N ARG A 70 1.73 6.62 12.33
CA ARG A 70 2.04 7.78 11.47
C ARG A 70 0.80 8.42 10.84
N LYS A 71 -0.34 7.73 10.86
CA LYS A 71 -1.56 8.18 10.20
C LYS A 71 -2.46 8.86 11.23
N SER A 72 -2.90 10.08 10.97
CA SER A 72 -3.78 10.81 11.89
C SER A 72 -5.18 10.18 12.00
N TRP A 73 -5.66 9.56 10.93
CA TRP A 73 -6.99 8.94 10.87
C TRP A 73 -7.11 7.65 11.68
N THR A 74 -6.01 7.00 12.08
CA THR A 74 -6.06 5.72 12.80
C THR A 74 -6.66 5.87 14.21
N SER A 75 -6.49 7.04 14.82
CA SER A 75 -7.14 7.41 16.09
C SER A 75 -8.68 7.41 16.04
N LYS A 76 -9.28 7.41 14.83
CA LYS A 76 -10.74 7.38 14.64
C LYS A 76 -11.29 5.97 14.47
N VAL A 77 -10.42 4.98 14.24
CA VAL A 77 -10.81 3.61 13.87
C VAL A 77 -10.56 2.63 15.02
N LEU A 78 -9.61 2.93 15.90
CA LEU A 78 -9.32 2.22 17.15
C LEU A 78 -10.05 2.88 18.33
#